data_AF-A0A3P6FXK7-F1
#
_entry.id   AF-A0A3P6FXK7-F1
#
_cell.length_a   1.000
_cell.length_b   1.000
_cell.length_c   1.000
_cell.angle_alpha   90.00
_cell.angle_beta   90.00
_cell.angle_gamma   90.00
#
_symmetry.space_group_name_H-M   'P 1'
#
loop_
_entity.id
_entity.type
_entity.pdbx_description
1 polymer ?
#
loop_
_entity_poly.entity_id
_entity_poly.type
_entity_poly.pdbx_seq_one_letter_code
_entity_poly.pdbx_strand_id
1 'polypeptide(L)' 'MKVTFLELYNEEVTDLLAQEDSSRSSSDDKQKKHVSLMEDGKGCVVLRGLEEEVVYSANDIYALLERGS' A
#
# COMPACT_ATOMS: atom_id res chain seq x y z
N MET A 1 -0.74 16.74 3.84
CA MET A 1 -0.22 15.60 4.62
C MET A 1 -0.15 14.40 3.71
N LYS A 2 0.76 13.45 3.90
CA LYS A 2 0.81 12.22 3.10
C LYS A 2 0.41 11.02 3.95
N VAL A 3 -0.27 10.06 3.34
CA VAL A 3 -0.71 8.82 4.00
C VAL A 3 -0.41 7.62 3.12
N THR A 4 -0.15 6.49 3.76
CA THR A 4 -0.05 5.16 3.18
C THR A 4 -1.11 4.29 3.84
N PHE A 5 -1.71 3.33 3.12
CA PHE A 5 -2.68 2.39 3.69
C PHE A 5 -2.33 0.98 3.24
N LEU A 6 -2.16 0.06 4.19
CA LEU A 6 -1.75 -1.32 3.92
C LEU A 6 -2.47 -2.29 4.86
N GLU A 7 -2.55 -3.54 4.42
CA GLU A 7 -2.93 -4.70 5.22
C GLU A 7 -1.72 -5.60 5.46
N LEU A 8 -1.63 -6.18 6.66
CA LEU A 8 -0.72 -7.28 6.97
C LEU A 8 -1.58 -8.48 7.37
N TYR A 9 -1.61 -9.49 6.50
CA TYR A 9 -2.38 -10.71 6.72
C TYR A 9 -1.51 -11.91 6.37
N ASN A 10 -1.43 -12.89 7.26
CA ASN A 10 -0.62 -14.11 7.07
C ASN A 10 0.85 -13.81 6.65
N GLU A 11 1.46 -12.80 7.29
CA GLU A 11 2.83 -12.33 6.98
C GLU A 11 3.02 -11.76 5.56
N GLU A 12 1.93 -11.55 4.81
CA GLU A 12 1.95 -10.90 3.51
C GLU A 12 1.46 -9.44 3.62
N VAL A 13 2.15 -8.53 2.95
CA VAL A 13 1.83 -7.09 2.93
C VAL A 13 1.10 -6.76 1.62
N THR A 14 -0.08 -6.17 1.74
CA THR A 14 -0.87 -5.66 0.61
C THR A 14 -1.01 -4.15 0.71
N ASP A 15 -0.68 -3.43 -0.37
CA ASP A 15 -0.92 -1.99 -0.48
C ASP A 15 -2.39 -1.74 -0.85
N LEU A 16 -3.12 -1.05 0.04
CA LEU A 16 -4.55 -0.75 -0.13
C LEU A 16 -4.79 0.60 -0.84
N LEU A 17 -3.73 1.37 -1.10
CA LEU A 17 -3.81 2.56 -1.95
C LEU A 17 -3.53 2.26 -3.43
N ALA A 18 -2.88 1.13 -3.72
CA ALA A 18 -2.63 0.71 -5.09
C ALA A 18 -3.95 0.60 -5.87
N GLN A 19 -4.01 1.19 -7.06
CA GLN A 19 -5.18 1.07 -7.93
C GLN A 19 -5.46 -0.41 -8.21
N GLU A 20 -6.67 -0.88 -7.88
CA GLU A 20 -7.14 -2.16 -8.41
C GLU A 20 -7.22 -2.02 -9.94
N ASP A 21 -6.24 -2.54 -10.66
CA ASP A 21 -6.40 -2.87 -12.06
C ASP A 21 -7.44 -4.00 -12.14
N SER A 22 -8.73 -3.66 -12.00
CA SER A 22 -9.87 -4.56 -12.19
C SER A 22 -10.03 -4.91 -13.68
N SER A 23 -8.99 -5.45 -14.33
CA SER A 23 -9.12 -6.24 -15.56
C SER A 23 -7.83 -7.01 -15.86
N ARG A 24 -7.77 -8.26 -15.41
CA ARG A 24 -7.63 -9.44 -16.28
C ARG A 24 -7.17 -10.64 -15.47
N SER A 25 -8.01 -11.66 -15.52
CA SER A 25 -7.62 -13.06 -15.45
C SER A 25 -6.29 -13.34 -16.16
N SER A 26 -5.62 -14.40 -15.72
CA SER A 26 -4.50 -15.10 -16.35
C SER A 26 -3.14 -14.40 -16.31
N SER A 27 -2.24 -15.04 -15.56
CA SER A 27 -0.91 -15.40 -16.04
C SER A 27 -0.11 -14.29 -16.72
N ASP A 28 0.42 -13.34 -15.95
CA ASP A 28 1.79 -12.90 -16.17
C ASP A 28 2.26 -12.05 -14.99
N ASP A 29 3.56 -12.11 -14.75
CA ASP A 29 4.39 -11.42 -13.75
C ASP A 29 4.36 -9.88 -13.88
N LYS A 30 3.17 -9.29 -13.91
CA LYS A 30 2.96 -7.87 -14.18
C LYS A 30 3.08 -7.06 -12.90
N GLN A 31 4.31 -7.00 -12.40
CA GLN A 31 4.87 -5.96 -11.53
C GLN A 31 3.85 -5.30 -10.58
N LYS A 32 3.21 -6.07 -9.69
CA LYS A 32 2.82 -5.49 -8.40
C LYS A 32 4.12 -4.90 -7.84
N LYS A 33 4.18 -3.58 -7.62
CA LYS A 33 5.37 -2.95 -7.02
C LYS A 33 5.69 -3.75 -5.76
N HIS A 34 6.80 -4.49 -5.78
CA HIS A 34 7.08 -5.44 -4.73
C HIS A 34 7.40 -4.65 -3.46
N VAL A 35 6.49 -4.72 -2.48
CA VAL A 35 6.72 -4.09 -1.17
C VAL A 35 7.89 -4.81 -0.51
N SER A 36 8.91 -4.06 -0.08
CA SER A 36 10.08 -4.63 0.59
C SER A 36 10.13 -4.19 2.04
N LEU A 37 10.21 -5.16 2.95
CA LEU A 37 10.50 -4.95 4.37
C LEU A 37 12.01 -5.03 4.59
N MET A 38 12.59 -4.02 5.22
CA MET A 38 14.03 -3.93 5.45
C MET A 38 14.32 -3.36 6.85
N GLU A 39 15.48 -3.67 7.41
CA GLU A 39 16.01 -2.96 8.58
C GLU A 39 16.90 -1.80 8.11
N ASP A 40 16.80 -0.64 8.75
CA ASP A 40 17.77 0.43 8.56
C ASP A 40 19.06 0.16 9.37
N GLY A 41 20.11 0.94 9.13
CA GLY A 41 21.37 0.81 9.88
C GLY A 41 21.29 1.20 11.37
N LYS A 42 20.09 1.46 11.89
CA LYS A 42 19.82 1.88 13.28
C LYS A 42 18.89 0.90 14.02
N GLY A 43 18.50 -0.22 13.40
CA GLY A 43 17.59 -1.19 14.00
C GLY A 43 16.11 -0.88 13.82
N CYS A 44 15.74 0.10 13.00
CA CYS A 44 14.35 0.41 12.67
C CYS A 44 13.90 -0.37 11.44
N VAL A 45 12.61 -0.68 11.35
CA VAL A 45 12.03 -1.34 10.19
C VAL A 45 11.52 -0.30 9.17
N VAL A 46 11.81 -0.53 7.90
CA VAL A 46 11.42 0.32 6.76
C VAL A 46 10.67 -0.51 5.74
N LEU A 47 9.50 -0.02 5.33
CA LEU A 47 8.75 -0.51 4.19
C LEU A 47 9.04 0.39 2.98
N ARG A 48 9.35 -0.20 1.83
CA ARG A 48 9.49 0.52 0.55
C ARG A 48 8.51 0.00 -0.48
N GLY A 49 8.12 0.87 -1.41
CA GLY A 49 7.26 0.51 -2.54
C GLY A 49 5.77 0.77 -2.30
N LEU A 50 5.37 1.22 -1.12
CA LEU A 50 4.00 1.64 -0.82
C LEU A 50 3.65 2.96 -1.52
N GLU A 51 2.42 3.08 -1.98
CA GLU A 51 1.88 4.31 -2.53
C GLU A 51 1.54 5.31 -1.42
N GLU A 52 1.77 6.58 -1.73
CA GLU A 52 1.45 7.70 -0.84
C GLU A 52 0.37 8.56 -1.50
N GLU A 53 -0.71 8.83 -0.79
CA GLU A 53 -1.71 9.82 -1.19
C GLU A 53 -1.58 11.10 -0.37
N VAL A 54 -1.73 12.25 -1.05
CA VAL A 54 -1.75 13.56 -0.38
C VAL A 54 -3.18 13.87 0.04
N VAL A 55 -3.37 14.04 1.34
CA VAL A 55 -4.64 14.44 1.94
C VAL A 55 -4.56 15.86 2.50
N TYR A 56 -5.68 16.57 2.43
CA TYR A 56 -5.87 17.96 2.85
C TYR A 56 -6.92 18.09 3.95
N SER A 57 -7.77 17.08 4.15
CA SER A 57 -8.82 17.07 5.16
C SER A 57 -8.99 15.70 5.83
N ALA A 58 -9.67 15.66 6.98
CA ALA A 58 -10.05 14.40 7.62
C ALA A 58 -11.03 13.59 6.75
N ASN A 59 -11.89 14.26 5.98
CA ASN A 59 -12.82 13.60 5.06
C ASN A 59 -12.07 12.83 3.96
N ASP A 60 -10.93 13.34 3.49
CA ASP A 60 -10.11 12.63 2.51
C ASP A 60 -9.61 11.31 3.10
N ILE A 61 -9.25 11.29 4.40
CA ILE A 61 -8.82 10.08 5.11
C ILE A 61 -9.99 9.09 5.24
N TYR A 62 -11.17 9.56 5.63
CA TYR A 62 -12.36 8.69 5.73
C TYR A 62 -12.72 8.05 4.39
N ALA A 63 -12.64 8.80 3.28
CA ALA A 63 -12.87 8.27 1.94
C ALA A 63 -11.83 7.19 1.54
N LEU A 64 -10.57 7.33 1.95
CA LEU A 64 -9.55 6.31 1.73
C LEU A 64 -9.80 5.03 2.54
N LEU A 65 -10.26 5.17 3.79
CA LEU A 65 -10.62 4.03 4.64
C LEU A 65 -11.79 3.24 4.07
N GLU A 66 -12.80 3.91 3.51
CA GLU A 66 -13.93 3.26 2.85
C GLU A 66 -13.54 2.50 1.58
N ARG A 67 -12.50 2.96 0.85
CA ARG A 67 -12.01 2.31 -0.38
C ARG A 67 -11.23 1.03 -0.11
N GLY A 68 -10.51 0.95 1.01
CA GLY A 68 -9.67 -0.20 1.38
C GLY A 68 -10.32 -1.19 2.34
N SER A 69 -11.63 -1.08 2.61
CA SER A 69 -12.41 -1.98 3.48
C SER A 69 -13.15 -3.06 2.69
#